data_AF-A0A9D5DIV2-F1
#
_entry.id   AF-A0A9D5DIV2-F1
#
_cell.length_a   1.000
_cell.length_b   1.000
_cell.length_c   1.000
_cell.angle_alpha   90.00
_cell.angle_beta   90.00
_cell.angle_gamma   90.00
#
_symmetry.space_group_name_H-M   'P 1'
#
loop_
_entity.id
_entity.type
_entity.pdbx_description
1 polymer ?
#
loop_
_entity_poly.entity_id
_entity_poly.type
_entity_poly.pdbx_seq_one_letter_code
_entity_poly.pdbx_strand_id
1 'polypeptide(L)'
;MFNLSLLLLITLLGLIRGVRSSDIIFSANYSEISENESVLENLEIIYKEYKEQKNVTDLVQALQESEERQLASPSDLYSDVEVTPDSWDMIEAALKNTTVSTPSPPFSSSSTGACVKLASDVNIIFGSYRDQFQDAFAKCSRKSLGSHKNTFRCISKLSFDGLTLSDKCNDCWARTAHCGVKHCASQCLFSTCVTKCQKCSTRECSKFLNECAGTDWMPLPCGLDPHSPIPEHFKAADPK
;
A
#
# COMPACT_ATOMS: atom_id res chain seq x y z
N MET A 1 13.34 -8.07 -43.18
CA MET A 1 12.20 -8.15 -42.24
C MET A 1 12.78 -8.22 -40.84
N PHE A 2 12.78 -7.10 -40.11
CA PHE A 2 13.27 -7.09 -38.72
C PHE A 2 12.26 -7.81 -37.84
N ASN A 3 12.75 -8.81 -37.09
CA ASN A 3 11.93 -9.71 -36.29
C ASN A 3 11.38 -8.95 -35.08
N LEU A 4 10.06 -8.72 -35.03
CA LEU A 4 9.38 -7.93 -33.98
C LEU A 4 9.68 -8.46 -32.56
N SER A 5 9.93 -9.76 -32.46
CA SER A 5 10.35 -10.45 -31.22
C SER A 5 11.74 -10.00 -30.73
N LEU A 6 12.67 -9.68 -31.63
CA LEU A 6 14.01 -9.20 -31.29
C LEU A 6 13.99 -7.74 -30.81
N LEU A 7 13.11 -6.91 -31.39
CA LEU A 7 12.90 -5.53 -30.93
C LEU A 7 12.29 -5.50 -29.52
N LEU A 8 11.31 -6.37 -29.24
CA LEU A 8 10.71 -6.52 -27.91
C LEU A 8 11.73 -6.98 -26.87
N LEU A 9 12.59 -7.95 -27.22
CA LEU A 9 13.67 -8.42 -26.34
C LEU A 9 14.70 -7.30 -26.04
N ILE A 10 15.05 -6.48 -27.03
CA ILE A 10 15.97 -5.35 -26.85
C ILE A 10 15.33 -4.26 -25.99
N THR A 11 14.03 -3.98 -26.14
CA THR A 11 13.32 -3.03 -25.26
C THR A 11 13.17 -3.56 -23.83
N LEU A 12 12.94 -4.87 -23.66
CA LEU A 12 12.84 -5.50 -22.33
C LEU A 12 14.21 -5.56 -21.65
N LEU A 13 15.28 -5.91 -22.38
CA LEU A 13 16.66 -5.83 -21.90
C LEU A 13 17.10 -4.38 -21.64
N GLY A 14 16.57 -3.41 -22.39
CA GLY A 14 16.75 -1.98 -22.16
C GLY A 14 16.06 -1.50 -20.89
N LEU A 15 14.85 -1.98 -20.60
CA LEU A 15 14.14 -1.73 -19.34
C LEU A 15 14.86 -2.39 -18.15
N ILE A 16 15.33 -3.64 -18.31
CA ILE A 16 16.11 -4.36 -17.28
C ILE A 16 17.48 -3.68 -17.05
N ARG A 17 18.14 -3.18 -18.10
CA ARG A 17 19.39 -2.41 -17.97
C ARG A 17 19.16 -0.99 -17.43
N GLY A 18 18.02 -0.37 -17.72
CA GLY A 18 17.62 0.92 -17.15
C GLY A 18 17.34 0.83 -15.64
N VAL A 19 16.74 -0.26 -15.19
CA VAL A 19 16.60 -0.59 -13.76
C VAL A 19 17.97 -0.85 -13.11
N ARG A 20 18.95 -1.37 -13.86
CA ARG A 20 20.34 -1.56 -13.40
C ARG A 20 21.20 -0.29 -13.37
N SER A 21 20.74 0.82 -13.93
CA SER A 21 21.54 2.05 -14.11
C SER A 21 21.04 3.26 -13.31
N SER A 22 20.05 3.09 -12.44
CA SER A 22 19.68 4.12 -11.46
C SER A 22 20.17 3.64 -10.11
N ASP A 23 21.13 4.36 -9.52
CA ASP A 23 21.86 3.98 -8.31
C ASP A 23 20.94 3.51 -7.17
N ILE A 24 20.84 2.19 -6.99
CA ILE A 24 20.52 1.60 -5.69
C ILE A 24 21.78 1.77 -4.85
N ILE A 25 21.91 2.94 -4.22
CA ILE A 25 22.86 3.15 -3.15
C ILE A 25 22.41 2.25 -2.00
N PHE A 26 22.97 1.05 -1.93
CA PHE A 26 22.96 0.21 -0.75
C PHE A 26 23.73 0.95 0.35
N SER A 27 23.04 1.73 1.17
CA SER A 27 23.60 2.17 2.44
C SER A 27 23.54 0.99 3.40
N ALA A 28 24.72 0.41 3.65
CA ALA A 28 24.95 -0.60 4.65
C ALA A 28 24.61 -0.05 6.05
N ASN A 29 23.44 -0.38 6.58
CA ASN A 29 23.25 -0.69 8.00
C ASN A 29 21.81 -1.21 8.27
N TYR A 30 21.69 -2.07 9.28
CA TYR A 30 20.46 -2.60 9.90
C TYR A 30 19.83 -3.90 9.36
N SER A 31 20.48 -4.99 9.77
CA SER A 31 19.94 -6.19 10.46
C SER A 31 18.61 -6.80 10.00
N GLU A 32 18.77 -7.91 9.25
CA GLU A 32 18.04 -9.19 9.31
C GLU A 32 16.49 -9.16 9.25
N ILE A 33 15.98 -8.99 8.04
CA ILE A 33 14.81 -9.74 7.57
C ILE A 33 15.34 -10.64 6.46
N SER A 34 15.08 -11.95 6.51
CA SER A 34 15.46 -12.91 5.46
C SER A 34 14.81 -12.49 4.13
N GLU A 35 15.62 -11.85 3.27
CA GLU A 35 15.22 -11.18 2.04
C GLU A 35 15.09 -12.13 0.82
N ASN A 36 15.39 -13.42 0.96
CA ASN A 36 15.59 -14.28 -0.21
C ASN A 36 14.38 -15.16 -0.62
N GLU A 37 13.51 -15.61 0.29
CA GLU A 37 12.48 -16.58 -0.08
C GLU A 37 11.32 -15.98 -0.90
N SER A 38 10.85 -14.79 -0.52
CA SER A 38 9.62 -14.21 -1.11
C SER A 38 9.79 -13.66 -2.52
N VAL A 39 11.01 -13.29 -2.93
CA VAL A 39 11.28 -12.71 -4.26
C VAL A 39 11.64 -13.81 -5.25
N LEU A 40 12.39 -14.83 -4.82
CA LEU A 40 12.78 -15.97 -5.65
C LEU A 40 11.58 -16.85 -5.98
N GLU A 41 10.69 -17.14 -5.03
CA GLU A 41 9.50 -17.98 -5.26
C GLU A 41 8.56 -17.36 -6.32
N ASN A 42 8.38 -16.04 -6.28
CA ASN A 42 7.57 -15.33 -7.28
C ASN A 42 8.26 -15.23 -8.65
N LEU A 43 9.59 -15.08 -8.68
CA LEU A 43 10.35 -15.06 -9.93
C LEU A 43 10.44 -16.43 -10.61
N GLU A 44 10.50 -17.52 -9.84
CA GLU A 44 10.52 -18.89 -10.38
C GLU A 44 9.19 -19.28 -11.04
N ILE A 45 8.06 -18.87 -10.46
CA ILE A 45 6.73 -19.05 -11.06
C ILE A 45 6.64 -18.30 -12.39
N ILE A 46 7.08 -17.03 -12.42
CA ILE A 46 7.08 -16.20 -13.64
C ILE A 46 8.01 -16.80 -14.70
N TYR A 47 9.19 -17.30 -14.30
CA TYR A 47 10.17 -17.90 -15.21
C TYR A 47 9.71 -19.24 -15.81
N LYS A 48 9.07 -20.09 -14.99
CA LYS A 48 8.53 -21.38 -15.42
C LYS A 48 7.40 -21.23 -16.43
N GLU A 49 6.50 -20.28 -16.22
CA GLU A 49 5.32 -20.02 -17.07
C GLU A 49 5.70 -19.29 -18.37
N TYR A 50 6.70 -18.38 -18.34
CA TYR A 50 7.27 -17.76 -19.55
C TYR A 50 7.87 -18.81 -20.51
N LYS A 51 8.50 -19.85 -19.95
CA LYS A 51 9.06 -20.98 -20.73
C LYS A 51 7.98 -21.81 -21.43
N GLU A 52 6.73 -21.74 -20.96
CA GLU A 52 5.57 -22.41 -21.56
C GLU A 52 4.85 -21.56 -22.63
N GLN A 53 5.37 -20.38 -23.01
CA GLN A 53 4.82 -19.48 -24.05
C GLN A 53 3.37 -19.02 -23.80
N LYS A 54 2.89 -19.02 -22.56
CA LYS A 54 1.57 -18.43 -22.25
C LYS A 54 1.60 -16.92 -22.42
N ASN A 55 0.52 -16.36 -22.94
CA ASN A 55 0.39 -14.92 -23.18
C ASN A 55 0.44 -14.16 -21.84
N VAL A 56 1.17 -13.06 -21.77
CA VAL A 56 1.30 -12.22 -20.56
C VAL A 56 -0.07 -11.75 -20.06
N THR A 57 -1.04 -11.56 -20.96
CA THR A 57 -2.43 -11.25 -20.60
C THR A 57 -3.11 -12.40 -19.85
N ASP A 58 -2.90 -13.65 -20.29
CA ASP A 58 -3.43 -14.84 -19.62
C ASP A 58 -2.73 -15.06 -18.27
N LEU A 59 -1.50 -14.58 -18.13
CA LEU A 59 -0.70 -14.62 -16.90
C LEU A 59 -1.22 -13.62 -15.86
N VAL A 60 -1.55 -12.40 -16.28
CA VAL A 60 -2.22 -11.40 -15.43
C VAL A 60 -3.62 -11.89 -15.03
N GLN A 61 -4.33 -12.51 -15.96
CA GLN A 61 -5.67 -13.05 -15.69
C GLN A 61 -5.63 -14.29 -14.79
N ALA A 62 -4.66 -15.19 -14.95
CA ALA A 62 -4.48 -16.35 -14.08
C ALA A 62 -4.04 -15.94 -12.66
N LEU A 63 -3.23 -14.90 -12.52
CA LEU A 63 -2.92 -14.31 -11.21
C LEU A 63 -4.18 -13.74 -10.55
N GLN A 64 -5.00 -12.99 -11.30
CA GLN A 64 -6.28 -12.47 -10.83
C GLN A 64 -7.28 -13.59 -10.45
N GLU A 65 -7.40 -14.64 -11.27
CA GLU A 65 -8.31 -15.78 -11.03
C GLU A 65 -7.82 -16.71 -9.91
N SER A 66 -6.51 -16.77 -9.65
CA SER A 66 -5.94 -17.53 -8.52
C SER A 66 -6.17 -16.84 -7.17
N GLU A 67 -6.20 -15.50 -7.14
CA GLU A 67 -6.58 -14.71 -5.95
C GLU A 67 -8.10 -14.80 -5.69
N GLU A 68 -8.95 -14.79 -6.73
CA GLU A 68 -10.41 -14.94 -6.56
C GLU A 68 -10.82 -16.33 -6.05
N ARG A 69 -10.09 -17.41 -6.42
CA ARG A 69 -10.34 -18.75 -5.84
C ARG A 69 -9.88 -18.90 -4.39
N GLN A 70 -8.97 -18.05 -3.91
CA GLN A 70 -8.56 -18.01 -2.50
C GLN A 70 -9.36 -16.98 -1.66
N LEU A 71 -10.26 -16.22 -2.27
CA LEU A 71 -11.19 -15.32 -1.57
C LEU A 71 -12.24 -16.06 -0.70
N ALA A 72 -12.25 -17.39 -0.71
CA ALA A 72 -13.07 -18.23 0.15
C ALA A 72 -12.35 -18.58 1.47
N SER A 73 -11.86 -17.57 2.21
CA SER A 73 -11.96 -17.45 3.68
C SER A 73 -10.96 -16.39 4.20
N PRO A 74 -11.42 -15.26 4.74
CA PRO A 74 -10.59 -14.29 5.48
C PRO A 74 -10.01 -14.80 6.82
N SER A 75 -10.27 -16.06 7.20
CA SER A 75 -10.02 -16.58 8.56
C SER A 75 -8.55 -16.73 8.93
N ASP A 76 -7.64 -16.95 7.97
CA ASP A 76 -6.27 -17.38 8.30
C ASP A 76 -5.28 -16.21 8.49
N LEU A 77 -5.73 -14.97 8.26
CA LEU A 77 -4.93 -13.74 8.43
C LEU A 77 -5.24 -13.00 9.75
N TYR A 78 -6.29 -13.38 10.45
CA TYR A 78 -6.71 -12.76 11.69
C TYR A 78 -6.54 -13.73 12.85
N SER A 79 -5.91 -13.27 13.94
CA SER A 79 -6.24 -13.90 15.21
C SER A 79 -7.65 -13.42 15.61
N ASP A 80 -8.54 -14.35 15.95
CA ASP A 80 -9.90 -14.07 16.47
C ASP A 80 -9.86 -13.46 17.89
N VAL A 81 -8.85 -12.63 18.19
CA VAL A 81 -8.79 -11.90 19.45
C VAL A 81 -9.80 -10.76 19.37
N GLU A 82 -10.81 -10.84 20.24
CA GLU A 82 -11.78 -9.78 20.43
C GLU A 82 -11.08 -8.55 20.99
N VAL A 83 -10.79 -7.58 20.10
CA VAL A 83 -10.17 -6.30 20.48
C VAL A 83 -11.18 -5.51 21.31
N THR A 84 -10.85 -5.28 22.59
CA THR A 84 -11.61 -4.37 23.44
C THR A 84 -11.32 -2.94 23.00
N PRO A 85 -12.34 -2.14 22.60
CA PRO A 85 -12.11 -0.76 22.16
C PRO A 85 -11.64 0.14 23.29
N ASP A 86 -10.74 1.07 22.97
CA ASP A 86 -10.35 2.15 23.87
C ASP A 86 -11.51 3.14 24.07
N SER A 87 -11.47 3.90 25.17
CA SER A 87 -12.44 4.96 25.40
C SER A 87 -12.26 6.10 24.40
N TRP A 88 -13.35 6.84 24.14
CA TRP A 88 -13.28 8.01 23.27
C TRP A 88 -12.27 9.06 23.75
N ASP A 89 -12.09 9.23 25.06
CA ASP A 89 -11.11 10.17 25.62
C ASP A 89 -9.67 9.83 25.20
N MET A 90 -9.34 8.53 25.09
CA MET A 90 -8.03 8.08 24.60
C MET A 90 -7.87 8.33 23.11
N ILE A 91 -8.92 8.07 22.32
CA ILE A 91 -8.95 8.35 20.88
C ILE A 91 -8.78 9.86 20.63
N GLU A 92 -9.52 10.69 21.35
CA GLU A 92 -9.48 12.15 21.22
C GLU A 92 -8.09 12.69 21.61
N ALA A 93 -7.46 12.12 22.64
CA ALA A 93 -6.08 12.46 23.00
C ALA A 93 -5.08 12.13 21.89
N ALA A 94 -5.22 10.98 21.21
CA ALA A 94 -4.38 10.62 20.07
C ALA A 94 -4.58 11.58 18.88
N LEU A 95 -5.81 12.02 18.63
CA LEU A 95 -6.12 13.00 17.58
C LEU A 95 -5.48 14.37 17.83
N LYS A 96 -5.40 14.82 19.10
CA LYS A 96 -4.78 16.10 19.47
C LYS A 96 -3.29 16.15 19.14
N ASN A 97 -2.64 15.00 18.96
CA ASN A 97 -1.23 14.89 18.58
C ASN A 97 -1.00 14.92 17.06
N THR A 98 -2.04 15.14 16.26
CA THR A 98 -1.93 15.22 14.80
C THR A 98 -1.14 16.45 14.36
N THR A 99 -0.36 16.28 13.30
CA THR A 99 0.27 17.38 12.57
C THR A 99 -0.55 17.79 11.34
N VAL A 100 -1.73 17.20 11.10
CA VAL A 100 -2.62 17.62 10.00
C VAL A 100 -3.51 18.76 10.50
N SER A 101 -3.41 19.95 9.89
CA SER A 101 -4.38 21.02 10.13
C SER A 101 -5.56 20.83 9.20
N THR A 102 -6.72 20.40 9.72
CA THR A 102 -7.93 20.18 8.90
C THR A 102 -9.14 20.95 9.39
N PRO A 103 -10.07 21.31 8.47
CA PRO A 103 -11.31 21.99 8.82
C PRO A 103 -12.29 21.10 9.61
N SER A 104 -12.14 19.78 9.55
CA SER A 104 -12.91 18.82 10.34
C SER A 104 -12.02 17.71 10.91
N PRO A 105 -12.31 17.23 12.14
CA PRO A 105 -11.59 16.09 12.69
C PRO A 105 -11.88 14.82 11.86
N PRO A 106 -10.92 13.90 11.72
CA PRO A 106 -11.11 12.68 10.93
C PRO A 106 -12.06 11.68 11.61
N PHE A 107 -12.17 11.73 12.94
CA PHE A 107 -13.08 10.88 13.70
C PHE A 107 -13.93 11.69 14.68
N SER A 108 -15.09 11.15 15.05
CA SER A 108 -15.95 11.62 16.14
C SER A 108 -16.33 10.46 17.05
N SER A 109 -16.97 10.74 18.19
CA SER A 109 -17.41 9.70 19.13
C SER A 109 -18.44 8.73 18.55
N SER A 110 -19.05 9.07 17.41
CA SER A 110 -19.93 8.19 16.64
C SER A 110 -19.24 7.44 15.50
N SER A 111 -17.96 7.71 15.23
CA SER A 111 -17.20 7.01 14.20
C SER A 111 -17.16 5.51 14.49
N THR A 112 -17.43 4.71 13.47
CA THR A 112 -17.34 3.25 13.54
C THR A 112 -16.46 2.77 12.41
N GLY A 113 -15.47 1.94 12.74
CA GLY A 113 -14.50 1.46 11.77
C GLY A 113 -13.37 0.71 12.44
N ALA A 114 -12.52 0.09 11.66
CA ALA A 114 -11.42 -0.71 12.17
C ALA A 114 -10.31 0.13 12.82
N CYS A 115 -10.08 1.34 12.31
CA CYS A 115 -8.95 2.18 12.68
C CYS A 115 -9.24 3.21 13.79
N VAL A 116 -10.48 3.25 14.30
CA VAL A 116 -10.90 4.17 15.37
C VAL A 116 -11.20 3.43 16.69
N LYS A 117 -10.95 2.12 16.73
CA LYS A 117 -11.18 1.30 17.94
C LYS A 117 -10.07 1.43 18.98
N LEU A 118 -8.84 1.68 18.52
CA LEU A 118 -7.66 1.76 19.38
C LEU A 118 -6.96 3.11 19.19
N ALA A 119 -6.53 3.72 20.29
CA ALA A 119 -5.79 4.99 20.26
C ALA A 119 -4.42 4.81 19.57
N SER A 120 -3.85 3.60 19.61
CA SER A 120 -2.64 3.26 18.86
C SER A 120 -2.83 3.41 17.35
N ASP A 121 -3.94 2.90 16.80
CA ASP A 121 -4.23 3.00 15.36
C ASP A 121 -4.36 4.47 14.95
N VAL A 122 -5.11 5.25 15.72
CA VAL A 122 -5.30 6.68 15.48
C VAL A 122 -3.99 7.44 15.57
N ASN A 123 -3.13 7.14 16.56
CA ASN A 123 -1.83 7.79 16.69
C ASN A 123 -0.89 7.44 15.53
N ILE A 124 -0.98 6.21 15.00
CA ILE A 124 -0.20 5.75 13.85
C ILE A 124 -0.65 6.45 12.56
N ILE A 125 -1.95 6.52 12.29
CA ILE A 125 -2.46 6.96 10.99
C ILE A 125 -2.79 8.46 10.93
N PHE A 126 -3.07 9.12 12.06
CA PHE A 126 -3.37 10.55 12.14
C PHE A 126 -2.50 11.31 13.14
N GLY A 127 -1.98 10.67 14.18
CA GLY A 127 -1.18 11.32 15.22
C GLY A 127 0.29 11.55 14.84
N SER A 128 1.19 11.37 15.81
CA SER A 128 2.61 11.74 15.67
C SER A 128 3.40 10.84 14.71
N TYR A 129 2.90 9.65 14.39
CA TYR A 129 3.58 8.70 13.52
C TYR A 129 3.04 8.67 12.08
N ARG A 130 2.06 9.53 11.76
CA ARG A 130 1.40 9.60 10.44
C ARG A 130 2.38 9.54 9.28
N ASP A 131 3.35 10.44 9.24
CA ASP A 131 4.25 10.56 8.09
C ASP A 131 5.14 9.32 7.94
N GLN A 132 5.63 8.78 9.07
CA GLN A 132 6.42 7.55 9.09
C GLN A 132 5.59 6.37 8.61
N PHE A 133 4.32 6.29 9.02
CA PHE A 133 3.41 5.25 8.60
C PHE A 133 3.06 5.36 7.11
N GLN A 134 2.75 6.56 6.60
CA GLN A 134 2.45 6.76 5.17
C GLN A 134 3.64 6.34 4.29
N ASP A 135 4.86 6.70 4.69
CA ASP A 135 6.07 6.30 3.98
C ASP A 135 6.29 4.78 4.04
N ALA A 136 6.12 4.17 5.21
CA ALA A 136 6.25 2.74 5.40
C ALA A 136 5.17 1.94 4.63
N PHE A 137 3.93 2.42 4.63
CA PHE A 137 2.83 1.86 3.86
C PHE A 137 3.12 1.89 2.36
N ALA A 138 3.58 3.03 1.83
CA ALA A 138 3.95 3.16 0.42
C ALA A 138 5.07 2.18 0.05
N LYS A 139 6.09 2.01 0.92
CA LYS A 139 7.15 0.99 0.73
C LYS A 139 6.60 -0.41 0.74
N CYS A 140 5.78 -0.77 1.74
CA CYS A 140 5.19 -2.10 1.85
C CYS A 140 4.34 -2.45 0.63
N SER A 141 3.53 -1.49 0.18
CA SER A 141 2.70 -1.62 -1.02
C SER A 141 3.54 -1.87 -2.27
N ARG A 142 4.61 -1.07 -2.48
CA ARG A 142 5.49 -1.25 -3.65
C ARG A 142 6.30 -2.54 -3.59
N LYS A 143 6.91 -2.86 -2.44
CA LYS A 143 7.65 -4.13 -2.24
C LYS A 143 6.78 -5.36 -2.50
N SER A 144 5.49 -5.25 -2.19
CA SER A 144 4.50 -6.31 -2.37
C SER A 144 3.78 -6.25 -3.72
N LEU A 145 4.15 -5.33 -4.60
CA LEU A 145 3.46 -5.06 -5.88
C LEU A 145 1.93 -4.86 -5.72
N GLY A 146 1.51 -4.28 -4.60
CA GLY A 146 0.11 -4.09 -4.24
C GLY A 146 -0.63 -5.36 -3.81
N SER A 147 0.02 -6.51 -3.66
CA SER A 147 -0.63 -7.72 -3.14
C SER A 147 -1.19 -7.48 -1.74
N HIS A 148 -2.46 -7.82 -1.52
CA HIS A 148 -3.16 -7.65 -0.24
C HIS A 148 -2.42 -8.38 0.90
N LYS A 149 -2.26 -9.70 0.78
CA LYS A 149 -1.62 -10.56 1.78
C LYS A 149 -0.19 -10.12 2.12
N ASN A 150 0.62 -9.81 1.10
CA ASN A 150 2.00 -9.42 1.32
C ASN A 150 2.13 -8.01 1.90
N THR A 151 1.26 -7.09 1.48
CA THR A 151 1.20 -5.73 2.05
C THR A 151 0.79 -5.79 3.51
N PHE A 152 -0.25 -6.57 3.85
CA PHE A 152 -0.69 -6.80 5.22
C PHE A 152 0.49 -7.32 6.08
N ARG A 153 1.14 -8.40 5.64
CA ARG A 153 2.27 -9.01 6.36
C ARG A 153 3.45 -8.05 6.52
N CYS A 154 3.68 -7.16 5.55
CA CYS A 154 4.72 -6.14 5.65
C CYS A 154 4.38 -5.11 6.73
N ILE A 155 3.14 -4.61 6.74
CA ILE A 155 2.68 -3.62 7.72
C ILE A 155 2.63 -4.21 9.13
N SER A 156 2.21 -5.47 9.30
CA SER A 156 2.16 -6.13 10.61
C SER A 156 3.53 -6.22 11.31
N LYS A 157 4.63 -6.07 10.57
CA LYS A 157 6.00 -6.08 11.11
C LYS A 157 6.49 -4.68 11.51
N LEU A 158 5.73 -3.63 11.20
CA LEU A 158 6.10 -2.27 11.53
C LEU A 158 5.78 -1.98 13.00
N SER A 159 6.67 -1.25 13.66
CA SER A 159 6.47 -0.73 15.00
C SER A 159 6.87 0.74 15.05
N PHE A 160 6.06 1.55 15.72
CA PHE A 160 6.23 2.98 15.89
C PHE A 160 6.30 3.28 17.38
N ASP A 161 7.51 3.26 17.94
CA ASP A 161 7.77 3.40 19.37
C ASP A 161 6.99 2.37 20.23
N GLY A 162 7.06 1.10 19.82
CA GLY A 162 6.34 0.01 20.48
C GLY A 162 4.84 -0.07 20.14
N LEU A 163 4.28 0.91 19.43
CA LEU A 163 2.92 0.82 18.89
C LEU A 163 2.92 0.01 17.61
N THR A 164 1.87 -0.79 17.42
CA THR A 164 1.61 -1.53 16.18
C THR A 164 0.19 -1.24 15.72
N LEU A 165 -0.02 -1.29 14.41
CA LEU A 165 -1.35 -1.16 13.84
C LEU A 165 -2.13 -2.45 14.11
N SER A 166 -3.39 -2.33 14.53
CA SER A 166 -4.25 -3.50 14.71
C SER A 166 -4.45 -4.23 13.40
N ASP A 167 -4.62 -5.55 13.45
CA ASP A 167 -4.88 -6.37 12.26
C ASP A 167 -6.08 -5.84 11.48
N LYS A 168 -7.13 -5.40 12.19
CA LYS A 168 -8.34 -4.84 11.57
C LYS A 168 -8.05 -3.57 10.79
N CYS A 169 -7.29 -2.65 11.37
CA CYS A 169 -6.93 -1.43 10.67
C CYS A 169 -5.93 -1.69 9.53
N ASN A 170 -4.96 -2.60 9.75
CA ASN A 170 -3.99 -3.01 8.72
C ASN A 170 -4.68 -3.59 7.47
N ASP A 171 -5.71 -4.42 7.65
CA ASP A 171 -6.47 -4.97 6.52
C ASP A 171 -7.09 -3.88 5.64
N CYS A 172 -7.56 -2.78 6.23
CA CYS A 172 -8.05 -1.63 5.46
C CYS A 172 -6.95 -1.10 4.51
N TRP A 173 -5.76 -0.84 5.04
CA TRP A 173 -4.63 -0.32 4.25
C TRP A 173 -4.15 -1.32 3.20
N ALA A 174 -4.04 -2.60 3.56
CA ALA A 174 -3.60 -3.65 2.66
C ALA A 174 -4.58 -3.84 1.48
N ARG A 175 -5.89 -3.74 1.72
CA ARG A 175 -6.91 -3.75 0.66
C ARG A 175 -6.86 -2.50 -0.21
N THR A 176 -6.52 -1.34 0.34
CA THR A 176 -6.30 -0.12 -0.44
C THR A 176 -5.11 -0.26 -1.39
N ALA A 177 -4.01 -0.86 -0.94
CA ALA A 177 -2.88 -1.17 -1.81
C ALA A 177 -3.29 -2.11 -2.97
N HIS A 178 -4.10 -3.12 -2.66
CA HIS A 178 -4.65 -4.04 -3.67
C HIS A 178 -5.61 -3.34 -4.65
N CYS A 179 -6.46 -2.45 -4.17
CA CYS A 179 -7.26 -1.59 -5.04
C CYS A 179 -6.37 -0.77 -5.98
N GLY A 180 -5.27 -0.20 -5.48
CA GLY A 180 -4.34 0.62 -6.25
C GLY A 180 -3.73 -0.14 -7.44
N VAL A 181 -3.28 -1.39 -7.23
CA VAL A 181 -2.77 -2.21 -8.35
C VAL A 181 -3.88 -2.62 -9.31
N LYS A 182 -5.10 -2.92 -8.81
CA LYS A 182 -6.23 -3.35 -9.64
C LYS A 182 -6.77 -2.24 -10.54
N HIS A 183 -6.84 -1.01 -10.04
CA HIS A 183 -7.54 0.09 -10.70
C HIS A 183 -6.63 1.23 -11.18
N CYS A 184 -5.44 1.39 -10.58
CA CYS A 184 -4.61 2.58 -10.78
C CYS A 184 -3.17 2.29 -11.27
N ALA A 185 -2.81 1.03 -11.52
CA ALA A 185 -1.44 0.66 -11.89
C ALA A 185 -0.90 1.46 -13.08
N SER A 186 -1.71 1.64 -14.14
CA SER A 186 -1.26 2.37 -15.34
C SER A 186 -1.00 3.86 -15.09
N GLN A 187 -1.73 4.46 -14.14
CA GLN A 187 -1.60 5.87 -13.76
C GLN A 187 -0.45 6.09 -12.77
N CYS A 188 -0.06 5.04 -12.06
CA CYS A 188 0.98 5.05 -11.02
C CYS A 188 2.30 4.40 -11.44
N LEU A 189 2.40 3.90 -12.68
CA LEU A 189 3.49 3.03 -13.16
C LEU A 189 4.91 3.55 -12.86
N PHE A 190 5.13 4.85 -13.02
CA PHE A 190 6.45 5.47 -12.85
C PHE A 190 6.62 6.19 -11.52
N SER A 191 5.51 6.55 -10.87
CA SER A 191 5.52 7.20 -9.58
C SER A 191 4.13 7.17 -8.96
N THR A 192 4.09 6.98 -7.66
CA THR A 192 2.85 7.12 -6.88
C THR A 192 2.51 8.59 -6.63
N CYS A 193 3.51 9.47 -6.53
CA CYS A 193 3.38 10.89 -6.23
C CYS A 193 3.24 11.78 -7.48
N VAL A 194 2.28 11.48 -8.36
CA VAL A 194 1.93 12.29 -9.53
C VAL A 194 0.42 12.51 -9.65
N THR A 195 -0.02 13.64 -10.24
CA THR A 195 -1.44 14.01 -10.35
C THR A 195 -2.33 12.86 -10.82
N LYS A 196 -1.95 12.14 -11.88
CA LYS A 196 -2.78 11.07 -12.45
C LYS A 196 -2.98 9.90 -11.49
N CYS A 197 -1.91 9.48 -10.80
CA CYS A 197 -1.98 8.43 -9.80
C CYS A 197 -2.84 8.85 -8.62
N GLN A 198 -2.58 10.04 -8.06
CA GLN A 198 -3.31 10.57 -6.91
C GLN A 198 -4.81 10.70 -7.21
N LYS A 199 -5.18 11.29 -8.35
CA LYS A 199 -6.59 11.39 -8.78
C LYS A 199 -7.25 10.03 -8.98
N CYS A 200 -6.51 9.02 -9.47
CA CYS A 200 -7.03 7.66 -9.57
C CYS A 200 -7.27 7.06 -8.19
N SER A 201 -6.29 7.12 -7.29
CA SER A 201 -6.39 6.59 -5.93
C SER A 201 -7.58 7.20 -5.18
N THR A 202 -7.74 8.53 -5.25
CA THR A 202 -8.88 9.23 -4.62
C THR A 202 -10.21 8.77 -5.17
N ARG A 203 -10.32 8.55 -6.49
CA ARG A 203 -11.56 8.14 -7.15
C ARG A 203 -11.94 6.69 -6.88
N GLU A 204 -10.96 5.78 -6.97
CA GLU A 204 -11.22 4.33 -6.98
C GLU A 204 -11.09 3.70 -5.60
N CYS A 205 -10.17 4.20 -4.76
CA CYS A 205 -9.71 3.47 -3.57
C CYS A 205 -9.95 4.20 -2.25
N SER A 206 -10.02 5.54 -2.23
CA SER A 206 -10.20 6.28 -0.97
C SER A 206 -11.54 6.03 -0.29
N LYS A 207 -12.64 5.85 -1.05
CA LYS A 207 -13.96 5.58 -0.45
C LYS A 207 -13.93 4.33 0.44
N PHE A 208 -13.38 3.24 -0.07
CA PHE A 208 -13.25 1.99 0.69
C PHE A 208 -12.39 2.19 1.94
N LEU A 209 -11.23 2.84 1.81
CA LEU A 209 -10.34 3.07 2.95
C LEU A 209 -11.04 3.85 4.06
N ASN A 210 -11.73 4.94 3.68
CA ASN A 210 -12.45 5.83 4.58
C ASN A 210 -13.53 5.06 5.34
N GLU A 211 -14.37 4.30 4.63
CA GLU A 211 -15.43 3.46 5.21
C GLU A 211 -14.85 2.37 6.13
N CYS A 212 -13.79 1.69 5.72
CA CYS A 212 -13.15 0.64 6.52
C CYS A 212 -12.53 1.20 7.81
N ALA A 213 -11.88 2.35 7.71
CA ALA A 213 -11.22 2.99 8.85
C ALA A 213 -12.22 3.70 9.79
N GLY A 214 -13.38 4.12 9.29
CA GLY A 214 -14.42 4.82 10.04
C GLY A 214 -14.31 6.35 10.01
N THR A 215 -13.78 6.89 8.92
CA THR A 215 -13.57 8.33 8.71
C THR A 215 -14.21 8.81 7.40
N ASP A 216 -14.44 10.12 7.28
CA ASP A 216 -14.87 10.73 6.03
C ASP A 216 -13.69 11.05 5.09
N TRP A 217 -12.48 11.17 5.63
CA TRP A 217 -11.28 11.52 4.86
C TRP A 217 -10.01 10.90 5.47
N MET A 218 -9.05 10.59 4.62
CA MET A 218 -7.74 10.09 5.03
C MET A 218 -6.63 11.00 4.52
N PRO A 219 -5.47 11.09 5.22
CA PRO A 219 -4.34 11.83 4.71
C PRO A 219 -3.96 11.28 3.35
N LEU A 220 -3.79 12.17 2.38
CA LEU A 220 -3.30 11.76 1.07
C LEU A 220 -1.78 11.56 1.15
N PRO A 221 -1.23 10.56 0.43
CA PRO A 221 0.20 10.38 0.39
C PRO A 221 0.89 11.58 -0.28
N CYS A 222 2.22 11.67 -0.15
CA CYS A 222 3.04 12.69 -0.80
C CYS A 222 2.80 14.13 -0.29
N GLY A 223 2.26 14.29 0.92
CA GLY A 223 2.06 15.60 1.56
C GLY A 223 0.91 16.42 0.96
N LEU A 224 -0.03 15.77 0.27
CA LEU A 224 -1.22 16.43 -0.25
C LEU A 224 -2.25 16.67 0.85
N ASP A 225 -2.92 17.82 0.78
CA ASP A 225 -4.05 18.13 1.66
C ASP A 225 -5.32 17.40 1.18
N PRO A 226 -5.92 16.53 2.01
CA PRO A 226 -7.13 15.78 1.65
C PRO A 226 -8.37 16.65 1.42
N HIS A 227 -8.38 17.91 1.86
CA HIS A 227 -9.50 18.84 1.68
C HIS A 227 -9.31 19.79 0.49
N SER A 228 -8.16 19.74 -0.16
CA SER A 228 -7.84 20.58 -1.31
C SER A 228 -7.86 19.77 -2.61
N PRO A 229 -8.23 20.39 -3.75
CA PRO A 229 -8.09 19.73 -5.04
C PRO A 229 -6.63 19.36 -5.31
N ILE A 230 -6.40 18.14 -5.82
CA ILE A 230 -5.06 17.71 -6.24
C ILE A 230 -4.56 18.65 -7.35
N PRO A 231 -3.40 19.32 -7.18
CA PRO A 231 -2.92 20.30 -8.16
C PRO A 231 -2.70 19.67 -9.54
N GLU A 232 -3.01 20.45 -10.58
CA GLU A 232 -2.61 20.10 -11.94
C GLU A 232 -1.08 20.06 -12.03
N HIS A 233 -0.55 19.04 -12.70
CA HIS A 233 0.90 18.81 -12.83
C HIS A 233 1.67 18.58 -11.51
N PHE A 234 0.99 18.26 -10.41
CA PHE A 234 1.60 17.76 -9.19
C PHE A 234 2.56 16.60 -9.47
N LYS A 235 3.78 16.75 -8.93
CA LYS A 235 4.82 15.72 -8.89
C LYS A 235 5.67 15.95 -7.65
N ALA A 236 5.84 14.91 -6.86
CA ALA A 236 6.81 14.88 -5.76
C ALA A 236 7.71 13.65 -5.89
N ALA A 237 8.75 13.58 -5.07
CA ALA A 237 9.50 12.34 -4.92
C ALA A 237 8.60 11.31 -4.22
N ASP A 238 8.62 10.07 -4.69
CA ASP A 238 8.01 8.98 -3.94
C ASP A 238 8.74 8.81 -2.59
N PRO A 239 8.01 8.41 -1.53
CA PRO A 239 8.64 8.02 -0.26
C PRO A 239 9.79 7.04 -0.51
N LYS A 240 11.00 7.35 -0.04
CA LYS A 240 12.20 6.51 -0.23
C LYS A 240 12.18 5.34 0.73
#